data_AF-K8EPA4-F1
#
_entry.id   AF-K8EPA4-F1
#
_cell.length_a   1.000
_cell.length_b   1.000
_cell.length_c   1.000
_cell.angle_alpha   90.00
_cell.angle_beta   90.00
_cell.angle_gamma   90.00
#
_symmetry.space_group_name_H-M   'P 1'
#
loop_
_entity.id
_entity.type
_entity.pdbx_description
1 polymer ?
#
loop_
_entity_poly.entity_id
_entity_poly.type
_entity_poly.pdbx_seq_one_letter_code
_entity_poly.pdbx_strand_id
1 'polypeptide(L)'
;MRSFERLSVFSSRKFLVFVVVLLCKRCFCDAKIGFGLDDSNGEKKIDFEHEALDSNRFPGWLGEKHRPSINKDKELGTWTEPISWQPRAFVLHSILSEEECEEILRIAKPMMKRSTVVDSITGEIKTDPIRTSKQTFLARGKYPVVTRVEERLSRFTMLPWYNGEDMQILSYGVGEKYSAHHDVGEKNTKSGQQLSADGGQRVATVLLYLQDTEEGGETAFPDSEWIEPESEYAQQKFSECAKNGVAFKPKRGDGLLFFSITPEGDIDQKSMHAGCPVVKGTKWTATKWIHARPFHYKLPNPKPPKEGCENTDERCKGWANAGECERNPGFMTKNCKWACRVPGCEHKGN
;
A
#
# COMPACT_ATOMS: atom_id res chain seq x y z
N MET A 1 39.07 -30.93 -26.82
CA MET A 1 38.19 -31.54 -25.80
C MET A 1 37.84 -30.46 -24.79
N ARG A 2 36.54 -30.14 -24.69
CA ARG A 2 35.77 -29.59 -23.54
C ARG A 2 36.32 -28.33 -22.83
N SER A 3 35.79 -27.15 -23.12
CA SER A 3 34.56 -26.52 -22.54
C SER A 3 34.79 -25.87 -21.17
N PHE A 4 34.95 -24.55 -21.15
CA PHE A 4 34.71 -23.70 -19.98
C PHE A 4 33.55 -22.76 -20.34
N GLU A 5 32.37 -23.02 -19.78
CA GLU A 5 31.19 -22.18 -19.90
C GLU A 5 31.10 -21.17 -18.75
N ARG A 6 30.78 -19.93 -19.17
CA ARG A 6 30.18 -18.78 -18.49
C ARG A 6 29.61 -19.01 -17.07
N LEU A 7 30.17 -18.28 -16.11
CA LEU A 7 29.44 -17.74 -14.96
C LEU A 7 29.07 -16.29 -15.27
N SER A 8 27.82 -16.07 -15.70
CA SER A 8 27.25 -14.74 -15.93
C SER A 8 26.67 -14.18 -14.62
N VAL A 9 27.26 -13.06 -14.17
CA VAL A 9 26.66 -11.92 -13.48
C VAL A 9 25.25 -12.16 -12.90
N PHE A 10 25.19 -12.55 -11.63
CA PHE A 10 23.97 -12.40 -10.82
C PHE A 10 23.78 -10.91 -10.51
N SER A 11 22.65 -10.36 -10.99
CA SER A 11 22.28 -8.95 -10.85
C SER A 11 22.19 -8.50 -9.39
N SER A 12 22.95 -7.46 -9.05
CA SER A 12 23.08 -6.79 -7.76
C SER A 12 21.77 -6.20 -7.20
N ARG A 13 20.66 -6.23 -7.95
CA ARG A 13 19.35 -5.70 -7.52
C ARG A 13 18.55 -6.65 -6.60
N LYS A 14 18.77 -7.97 -6.68
CA LYS A 14 18.11 -8.95 -5.78
C LYS A 14 18.65 -8.88 -4.34
N PHE A 15 19.89 -8.42 -4.18
CA PHE A 15 20.55 -8.37 -2.88
C PHE A 15 20.02 -7.23 -2.00
N LEU A 16 19.64 -6.10 -2.59
CA LEU A 16 19.16 -4.93 -1.84
C LEU A 16 17.76 -5.16 -1.23
N VAL A 17 16.88 -5.87 -1.93
CA VAL A 17 15.55 -6.28 -1.41
C VAL A 17 15.71 -7.24 -0.23
N PHE A 18 16.67 -8.17 -0.30
CA PHE A 18 16.99 -9.09 0.79
C PHE A 18 17.44 -8.33 2.05
N VAL A 19 18.27 -7.29 1.90
CA VAL A 19 18.81 -6.50 3.03
C VAL A 19 17.72 -5.62 3.66
N VAL A 20 16.82 -5.00 2.88
CA VAL A 20 15.73 -4.18 3.44
C VAL A 20 14.71 -5.03 4.20
N VAL A 21 14.38 -6.23 3.70
CA VAL A 21 13.48 -7.17 4.40
C VAL A 21 14.15 -7.76 5.66
N LEU A 22 15.45 -8.06 5.64
CA LEU A 22 16.20 -8.49 6.84
C LEU A 22 16.33 -7.39 7.89
N LEU A 23 16.49 -6.13 7.48
CA LEU A 23 16.53 -4.99 8.40
C LEU A 23 15.15 -4.72 9.02
N CYS A 24 14.06 -4.91 8.26
CA CYS A 24 12.70 -4.88 8.81
C CYS A 24 12.43 -6.06 9.78
N LYS A 25 12.94 -7.26 9.48
CA LYS A 25 12.87 -8.42 10.41
C LYS A 25 13.55 -8.13 11.75
N ARG A 26 14.70 -7.44 11.76
CA ARG A 26 15.40 -7.10 13.02
C ARG A 26 14.73 -5.98 13.82
N CYS A 27 14.12 -4.99 13.17
CA CYS A 27 13.50 -3.87 13.90
C CYS A 27 12.18 -4.22 14.59
N PHE A 28 11.49 -5.30 14.20
CA PHE A 28 10.20 -5.68 14.79
C PHE A 28 10.17 -7.04 15.52
N CYS A 29 11.13 -7.95 15.30
CA CYS A 29 11.04 -9.32 15.85
C CYS A 29 11.81 -9.60 17.15
N ASP A 30 12.68 -8.72 17.65
CA ASP A 30 13.41 -8.99 18.92
C ASP A 30 12.69 -8.46 20.17
N ALA A 31 11.50 -7.87 20.03
CA ALA A 31 10.66 -7.56 21.18
C ALA A 31 9.90 -8.82 21.63
N LYS A 32 10.50 -9.62 22.52
CA LYS A 32 9.74 -10.58 23.35
C LYS A 32 8.70 -9.81 24.16
N ILE A 33 7.47 -9.73 23.66
CA ILE A 33 6.32 -9.24 24.40
C ILE A 33 5.56 -10.48 24.87
N GLY A 34 5.95 -11.00 26.03
CA GLY A 34 5.14 -11.97 26.76
C GLY A 34 4.10 -11.21 27.59
N PHE A 35 2.85 -11.15 27.11
CA PHE A 35 1.73 -10.76 27.97
C PHE A 35 1.29 -12.00 28.74
N GLY A 36 1.78 -12.14 29.98
CA GLY A 36 1.15 -13.01 30.97
C GLY A 36 -0.05 -12.30 31.57
N LEU A 37 -1.24 -12.58 31.06
CA LEU A 37 -2.48 -12.34 31.79
C LEU A 37 -2.94 -13.69 32.32
N ASP A 38 -2.74 -13.91 33.62
CA ASP A 38 -3.51 -14.90 34.37
C ASP A 38 -4.95 -14.40 34.40
N ASP A 39 -5.88 -15.16 33.84
CA ASP A 39 -7.29 -15.05 34.23
C ASP A 39 -7.94 -16.43 34.25
N SER A 40 -8.31 -16.82 35.47
CA SER A 40 -9.08 -17.99 35.83
C SER A 40 -10.54 -17.84 35.38
N ASN A 41 -10.80 -17.82 34.07
CA ASN A 41 -12.15 -17.92 33.50
C ASN A 41 -12.11 -18.37 32.04
N GLY A 42 -12.04 -19.69 31.82
CA GLY A 42 -12.81 -20.44 30.83
C GLY A 42 -12.90 -20.02 29.35
N GLU A 43 -12.21 -18.99 28.86
CA GLU A 43 -12.25 -18.58 27.45
C GLU A 43 -10.97 -18.99 26.70
N LYS A 44 -11.17 -19.45 25.46
CA LYS A 44 -10.12 -20.07 24.62
C LYS A 44 -8.90 -19.15 24.47
N LYS A 45 -7.74 -19.67 24.86
CA LYS A 45 -6.42 -19.12 24.49
C LYS A 45 -6.36 -18.85 22.99
N ILE A 46 -6.15 -17.60 22.62
CA ILE A 46 -5.61 -17.25 21.30
C ILE A 46 -4.10 -17.21 21.52
N ASP A 47 -3.42 -18.30 21.18
CA ASP A 47 -1.97 -18.39 21.23
C ASP A 47 -1.38 -17.45 20.15
N PHE A 48 -0.85 -16.31 20.58
CA PHE A 48 -0.11 -15.35 19.73
C PHE A 48 1.37 -15.73 19.56
N GLU A 49 1.72 -17.01 19.65
CA GLU A 49 3.08 -17.48 19.35
C GLU A 49 3.17 -17.86 17.86
N HIS A 50 4.13 -17.23 17.16
CA HIS A 50 4.69 -17.68 15.87
C HIS A 50 3.96 -17.40 14.54
N GLU A 51 3.16 -16.33 14.41
CA GLU A 51 2.59 -15.95 13.08
C GLU A 51 3.39 -14.90 12.28
N ALA A 52 4.46 -14.32 12.85
CA ALA A 52 5.22 -13.24 12.21
C ALA A 52 6.22 -13.71 11.13
N LEU A 53 6.46 -15.03 11.03
CA LEU A 53 7.41 -15.62 10.07
C LEU A 53 6.73 -16.39 8.94
N ASP A 54 5.40 -16.39 8.86
CA ASP A 54 4.72 -17.15 7.82
C ASP A 54 4.76 -16.43 6.47
N SER A 55 5.65 -16.89 5.58
CA SER A 55 5.67 -16.49 4.17
C SER A 55 4.34 -16.72 3.45
N ASN A 56 3.42 -17.50 4.03
CA ASN A 56 2.06 -17.68 3.52
C ASN A 56 1.12 -16.51 3.83
N ARG A 57 1.51 -15.52 4.66
CA ARG A 57 0.68 -14.35 4.96
C ARG A 57 0.75 -13.25 3.90
N PHE A 58 1.85 -13.16 3.16
CA PHE A 58 2.03 -12.21 2.06
C PHE A 58 2.56 -12.88 0.77
N PRO A 59 1.83 -13.88 0.25
CA PRO A 59 2.19 -14.56 -0.99
C PRO A 59 2.28 -13.55 -2.14
N GLY A 60 3.40 -13.51 -2.86
CA GLY A 60 3.63 -12.59 -3.99
C GLY A 60 4.67 -11.50 -3.79
N TRP A 61 4.92 -11.07 -2.55
CA TRP A 61 5.78 -9.90 -2.27
C TRP A 61 7.27 -10.09 -2.63
N LEU A 62 7.75 -11.34 -2.65
CA LEU A 62 9.12 -11.69 -3.02
C LEU A 62 9.25 -12.16 -4.49
N GLY A 63 8.19 -12.04 -5.29
CA GLY A 63 8.17 -12.51 -6.68
C GLY A 63 7.65 -13.93 -6.89
N GLU A 64 7.25 -14.63 -5.83
CA GLU A 64 6.66 -15.98 -5.91
C GLU A 64 5.16 -15.88 -6.17
N LYS A 65 4.67 -16.45 -7.29
CA LYS A 65 3.22 -16.59 -7.55
C LYS A 65 2.63 -17.68 -6.68
N HIS A 66 2.46 -17.41 -5.39
CA HIS A 66 1.72 -18.33 -4.53
C HIS A 66 0.23 -18.09 -4.73
N ARG A 67 -0.40 -19.01 -5.49
CA ARG A 67 -1.85 -19.16 -5.58
C ARG A 67 -2.28 -20.02 -4.38
N PRO A 68 -2.79 -19.46 -3.28
CA PRO A 68 -3.25 -20.28 -2.17
C PRO A 68 -4.32 -21.26 -2.68
N SER A 69 -4.28 -22.50 -2.19
CA SER A 69 -5.38 -23.44 -2.42
C SER A 69 -6.63 -22.82 -1.79
N ILE A 70 -7.65 -22.57 -2.62
CA ILE A 70 -8.89 -21.90 -2.19
C ILE A 70 -9.54 -22.76 -1.10
N ASN A 71 -9.38 -22.35 0.15
CA ASN A 71 -10.11 -22.94 1.26
C ASN A 71 -11.44 -22.20 1.33
N LYS A 72 -12.52 -22.85 0.89
CA LYS A 72 -13.84 -22.23 0.66
C LYS A 72 -14.52 -21.68 1.92
N ASP A 73 -13.99 -21.96 3.11
CA ASP A 73 -14.75 -21.80 4.34
C ASP A 73 -14.41 -20.58 5.23
N LYS A 74 -13.28 -19.87 5.07
CA LYS A 74 -12.99 -18.68 5.90
C LYS A 74 -12.06 -17.68 5.20
N GLU A 75 -12.50 -16.40 5.22
CA GLU A 75 -11.79 -15.19 4.76
C GLU A 75 -11.51 -15.11 3.25
N LEU A 76 -11.55 -13.89 2.69
CA LEU A 76 -11.23 -13.66 1.28
C LEU A 76 -9.88 -14.31 0.97
N GLY A 77 -9.84 -15.22 -0.01
CA GLY A 77 -8.61 -15.85 -0.51
C GLY A 77 -7.73 -14.88 -1.30
N THR A 78 -7.53 -13.66 -0.76
CA THR A 78 -6.78 -12.59 -1.40
C THR A 78 -5.32 -13.00 -1.55
N TRP A 79 -4.78 -12.84 -2.76
CA TRP A 79 -3.37 -13.11 -3.04
C TRP A 79 -2.80 -12.05 -3.98
N THR A 80 -1.48 -11.92 -4.01
CA THR A 80 -0.79 -10.85 -4.74
C THR A 80 -0.06 -11.42 -5.96
N GLU A 81 -0.27 -10.83 -7.14
CA GLU A 81 0.50 -11.14 -8.35
C GLU A 81 1.38 -9.96 -8.76
N PRO A 82 2.71 -10.08 -8.73
CA PRO A 82 3.59 -9.05 -9.29
C PRO A 82 3.50 -9.08 -10.83
N ILE A 83 3.21 -7.93 -11.43
CA ILE A 83 3.08 -7.79 -12.90
C ILE A 83 4.17 -6.91 -13.51
N SER A 84 4.77 -6.01 -12.71
CA SER A 84 5.90 -5.18 -13.12
C SER A 84 6.82 -4.87 -11.93
N TRP A 85 8.12 -4.75 -12.21
CA TRP A 85 9.10 -4.18 -11.26
C TRP A 85 9.41 -2.71 -11.55
N GLN A 86 9.00 -2.21 -12.72
CA GLN A 86 9.21 -0.84 -13.15
C GLN A 86 7.99 -0.36 -13.97
N PRO A 87 6.99 0.25 -13.31
CA PRO A 87 6.95 0.55 -11.89
C PRO A 87 6.74 -0.73 -11.07
N ARG A 88 7.01 -0.70 -9.77
CA ARG A 88 6.57 -1.80 -8.89
C ARG A 88 5.05 -1.84 -8.90
N ALA A 89 4.47 -2.86 -9.54
CA ALA A 89 3.03 -3.00 -9.71
C ALA A 89 2.58 -4.44 -9.42
N PHE A 90 1.51 -4.55 -8.65
CA PHE A 90 0.98 -5.80 -8.11
C PHE A 90 -0.54 -5.81 -8.25
N VAL A 91 -1.08 -6.93 -8.72
CA VAL A 91 -2.52 -7.20 -8.66
C VAL A 91 -2.84 -7.81 -7.30
N LEU A 92 -3.83 -7.26 -6.62
CA LEU A 92 -4.41 -7.77 -5.38
C LEU A 92 -5.72 -8.47 -5.75
N HIS A 93 -5.67 -9.79 -5.98
CA HIS A 93 -6.84 -10.53 -6.40
C HIS A 93 -7.83 -10.71 -5.26
N SER A 94 -9.13 -10.48 -5.51
CA SER A 94 -10.19 -10.64 -4.52
C SER A 94 -9.92 -9.87 -3.22
N ILE A 95 -9.40 -8.64 -3.33
CA ILE A 95 -9.14 -7.75 -2.20
C ILE A 95 -10.44 -7.14 -1.64
N LEU A 96 -11.47 -7.04 -2.46
CA LEU A 96 -12.84 -6.70 -2.08
C LEU A 96 -13.77 -7.88 -2.30
N SER A 97 -14.71 -8.06 -1.38
CA SER A 97 -15.89 -8.91 -1.60
C SER A 97 -16.90 -8.25 -2.55
N GLU A 98 -17.79 -9.05 -3.13
CA GLU A 98 -18.86 -8.53 -3.98
C GLU A 98 -19.76 -7.57 -3.21
N GLU A 99 -20.08 -7.89 -1.96
CA GLU A 99 -20.90 -7.09 -1.05
C GLU A 99 -20.24 -5.74 -0.75
N GLU A 100 -18.92 -5.71 -0.54
CA GLU A 100 -18.18 -4.46 -0.32
C GLU A 100 -18.20 -3.58 -1.58
N CYS A 101 -18.03 -4.16 -2.77
CA CYS A 101 -18.15 -3.42 -4.03
C CYS A 101 -19.55 -2.79 -4.16
N GLU A 102 -20.61 -3.55 -3.88
CA GLU A 102 -22.00 -3.07 -3.93
C GLU A 102 -22.29 -1.99 -2.90
N GLU A 103 -21.81 -2.15 -1.67
CA GLU A 103 -22.00 -1.18 -0.60
C GLU A 103 -21.32 0.16 -0.95
N ILE A 104 -20.08 0.12 -1.43
CA ILE A 104 -19.35 1.32 -1.88
C ILE A 104 -20.09 2.00 -3.03
N LEU A 105 -20.52 1.23 -4.05
CA LEU A 105 -21.27 1.78 -5.18
C LEU A 105 -22.60 2.41 -4.77
N ARG A 106 -23.34 1.76 -3.86
CA ARG A 106 -24.62 2.27 -3.33
C ARG A 106 -24.45 3.61 -2.63
N ILE A 107 -23.38 3.78 -1.84
CA ILE A 107 -23.05 5.04 -1.17
C ILE A 107 -22.62 6.10 -2.19
N ALA A 108 -21.76 5.74 -3.14
CA ALA A 108 -21.12 6.69 -4.04
C ALA A 108 -22.04 7.23 -5.15
N LYS A 109 -22.87 6.37 -5.77
CA LYS A 109 -23.73 6.70 -6.92
C LYS A 109 -24.52 8.02 -6.78
N PRO A 110 -25.25 8.30 -5.67
CA PRO A 110 -25.99 9.54 -5.52
C PRO A 110 -25.12 10.79 -5.33
N MET A 111 -23.82 10.63 -5.03
CA MET A 111 -22.89 11.72 -4.74
C MET A 111 -21.97 12.07 -5.92
N MET A 112 -22.11 11.39 -7.06
CA MET A 112 -21.22 11.55 -8.21
C MET A 112 -21.41 12.90 -8.90
N LYS A 113 -20.29 13.61 -9.13
CA LYS A 113 -20.24 14.88 -9.86
C LYS A 113 -19.22 14.79 -10.99
N ARG A 114 -19.23 15.74 -11.93
CA ARG A 114 -18.20 15.78 -12.99
C ARG A 114 -16.81 15.91 -12.37
N SER A 115 -15.84 15.13 -12.87
CA SER A 115 -14.47 15.18 -12.37
C SER A 115 -13.77 16.47 -12.74
N THR A 116 -12.88 16.91 -11.86
CA THR A 116 -11.98 18.06 -12.03
C THR A 116 -10.54 17.61 -11.83
N VAL A 117 -9.58 18.37 -12.36
CA VAL A 117 -8.14 18.16 -12.16
C VAL A 117 -7.51 19.41 -11.54
N VAL A 118 -6.34 19.25 -10.93
CA VAL A 118 -5.51 20.37 -10.46
C VAL A 118 -4.50 20.71 -11.55
N ASP A 119 -4.54 21.92 -12.05
CA ASP A 119 -3.62 22.44 -13.06
C ASP A 119 -2.20 22.51 -12.48
N SER A 120 -1.21 21.94 -13.17
CA SER A 120 0.13 21.76 -12.62
C SER A 120 0.89 23.09 -12.42
N ILE A 121 0.59 24.09 -13.25
CA ILE A 121 1.25 25.41 -13.28
C ILE A 121 0.59 26.36 -12.28
N THR A 122 -0.74 26.45 -12.35
CA THR A 122 -1.53 27.42 -11.59
C THR A 122 -1.98 26.89 -10.22
N GLY A 123 -2.09 25.58 -10.06
CA GLY A 123 -2.63 24.95 -8.85
C GLY A 123 -4.16 25.05 -8.73
N GLU A 124 -4.84 25.57 -9.75
CA GLU A 124 -6.30 25.74 -9.75
C GLU A 124 -7.03 24.45 -10.13
N ILE A 125 -8.22 24.26 -9.54
CA ILE A 125 -9.11 23.15 -9.88
C ILE A 125 -9.90 23.53 -11.15
N LYS A 126 -9.72 22.78 -12.24
CA LYS A 126 -10.41 23.01 -13.52
C LYS A 126 -11.14 21.76 -14.00
N THR A 127 -12.23 21.96 -14.73
CA THR A 127 -12.84 20.92 -15.56
C THR A 127 -11.97 20.73 -16.79
N ASP A 128 -11.44 19.53 -16.99
CA ASP A 128 -10.42 19.27 -17.99
C ASP A 128 -10.95 18.36 -19.12
N PRO A 129 -10.67 18.65 -20.41
CA PRO A 129 -10.97 17.73 -21.51
C PRO A 129 -10.25 16.37 -21.41
N ILE A 130 -9.19 16.28 -20.61
CA ILE A 130 -8.33 15.11 -20.41
C ILE A 130 -8.99 14.06 -19.49
N ARG A 131 -9.72 14.50 -18.46
CA ARG A 131 -10.41 13.61 -17.51
C ARG A 131 -11.91 13.78 -17.63
N THR A 132 -12.53 12.87 -18.37
CA THR A 132 -13.95 12.96 -18.69
C THR A 132 -14.87 12.19 -17.74
N SER A 133 -14.34 11.54 -16.72
CA SER A 133 -15.12 10.79 -15.71
C SER A 133 -16.05 11.62 -14.83
N LYS A 134 -16.85 10.92 -14.03
CA LYS A 134 -17.49 11.45 -12.80
C LYS A 134 -16.73 10.97 -11.56
N GLN A 135 -16.72 11.76 -10.49
CA GLN A 135 -16.09 11.42 -9.22
C GLN A 135 -16.91 11.80 -7.98
N THR A 136 -16.61 11.13 -6.87
CA THR A 136 -16.95 11.57 -5.50
C THR A 136 -15.87 11.09 -4.53
N PHE A 137 -15.92 11.54 -3.28
CA PHE A 137 -14.98 11.14 -2.24
C PHE A 137 -15.73 10.56 -1.04
N LEU A 138 -15.28 9.40 -0.56
CA LEU A 138 -15.72 8.82 0.68
C LEU A 138 -14.67 9.09 1.75
N ALA A 139 -15.04 9.90 2.74
CA ALA A 139 -14.11 10.33 3.78
C ALA A 139 -13.58 9.15 4.60
N ARG A 140 -12.29 9.21 4.94
CA ARG A 140 -11.60 8.20 5.75
C ARG A 140 -12.37 7.94 7.06
N GLY A 141 -12.60 6.67 7.38
CA GLY A 141 -13.30 6.26 8.60
C GLY A 141 -14.80 6.63 8.69
N LYS A 142 -15.38 7.28 7.68
CA LYS A 142 -16.78 7.75 7.73
C LYS A 142 -17.80 6.61 7.59
N TYR A 143 -17.49 5.62 6.77
CA TYR A 143 -18.36 4.48 6.50
C TYR A 143 -17.69 3.18 6.96
N PRO A 144 -18.39 2.26 7.63
CA PRO A 144 -17.80 1.01 8.10
C PRO A 144 -17.08 0.20 7.01
N VAL A 145 -17.63 0.14 5.80
CA VAL A 145 -16.98 -0.52 4.65
C VAL A 145 -15.65 0.14 4.27
N VAL A 146 -15.59 1.47 4.28
CA VAL A 146 -14.36 2.21 3.98
C VAL A 146 -13.30 1.90 5.04
N THR A 147 -13.66 1.92 6.32
CA THR A 147 -12.74 1.57 7.43
C THR A 147 -12.15 0.18 7.26
N ARG A 148 -12.99 -0.85 7.03
CA ARG A 148 -12.53 -2.23 6.86
C ARG A 148 -11.59 -2.38 5.67
N VAL A 149 -11.91 -1.73 4.54
CA VAL A 149 -11.08 -1.75 3.34
C VAL A 149 -9.74 -1.04 3.58
N GLU A 150 -9.74 0.13 4.22
CA GLU A 150 -8.51 0.88 4.51
C GLU A 150 -7.57 0.12 5.46
N GLU A 151 -8.11 -0.52 6.49
CA GLU A 151 -7.34 -1.39 7.39
C GLU A 151 -6.76 -2.58 6.62
N ARG A 152 -7.54 -3.23 5.75
CA ARG A 152 -7.07 -4.32 4.90
C ARG A 152 -5.93 -3.85 3.98
N LEU A 153 -6.11 -2.73 3.29
CA LEU A 153 -5.09 -2.14 2.43
C LEU A 153 -3.81 -1.80 3.19
N SER A 154 -3.90 -1.36 4.45
CA SER A 154 -2.71 -1.08 5.26
C SER A 154 -1.82 -2.31 5.45
N ARG A 155 -2.41 -3.51 5.54
CA ARG A 155 -1.67 -4.78 5.65
C ARG A 155 -0.99 -5.13 4.33
N PHE A 156 -1.69 -5.00 3.20
CA PHE A 156 -1.13 -5.31 1.89
C PHE A 156 -0.06 -4.31 1.48
N THR A 157 -0.27 -3.02 1.71
CA THR A 157 0.69 -1.97 1.31
C THR A 157 1.85 -1.80 2.29
N MET A 158 1.71 -2.32 3.51
CA MET A 158 2.58 -2.04 4.66
C MET A 158 2.69 -0.54 4.98
N LEU A 159 1.71 0.25 4.57
CA LEU A 159 1.60 1.68 4.85
C LEU A 159 0.38 1.91 5.77
N PRO A 160 0.51 2.68 6.86
CA PRO A 160 -0.59 2.89 7.77
C PRO A 160 -1.81 3.54 7.10
N TRP A 161 -3.02 3.13 7.47
CA TRP A 161 -4.26 3.67 6.92
C TRP A 161 -4.39 5.20 7.06
N TYR A 162 -3.80 5.78 8.11
CA TYR A 162 -3.80 7.22 8.38
C TYR A 162 -2.87 8.04 7.47
N ASN A 163 -2.05 7.39 6.65
CA ASN A 163 -1.29 8.04 5.59
C ASN A 163 -2.14 8.23 4.32
N GLY A 164 -3.30 7.59 4.24
CA GLY A 164 -4.15 7.62 3.05
C GLY A 164 -5.07 8.83 2.99
N GLU A 165 -5.25 9.38 1.79
CA GLU A 165 -6.29 10.38 1.48
C GLU A 165 -7.71 9.78 1.55
N ASP A 166 -8.74 10.60 1.43
CA ASP A 166 -10.11 10.10 1.25
C ASP A 166 -10.21 9.19 0.02
N MET A 167 -11.06 8.16 0.09
CA MET A 167 -11.23 7.20 -1.00
C MET A 167 -11.97 7.86 -2.17
N GLN A 168 -11.29 8.03 -3.31
CA GLN A 168 -11.86 8.66 -4.49
C GLN A 168 -12.61 7.63 -5.34
N ILE A 169 -13.92 7.78 -5.50
CA ILE A 169 -14.73 6.92 -6.36
C ILE A 169 -14.86 7.56 -7.74
N LEU A 170 -14.70 6.75 -8.80
CA LEU A 170 -14.71 7.18 -10.18
C LEU A 170 -15.62 6.31 -11.03
N SER A 171 -16.31 6.94 -11.97
CA SER A 171 -17.11 6.28 -13.00
C SER A 171 -16.72 6.79 -14.38
N TYR A 172 -16.50 5.87 -15.31
CA TYR A 172 -16.23 6.15 -16.71
C TYR A 172 -17.28 5.46 -17.59
N GLY A 173 -18.03 6.24 -18.36
CA GLY A 173 -18.90 5.75 -19.42
C GLY A 173 -18.13 5.49 -20.72
N VAL A 174 -18.84 5.03 -21.75
CA VAL A 174 -18.27 4.76 -23.08
C VAL A 174 -17.53 5.99 -23.63
N GLY A 175 -16.30 5.79 -24.08
CA GLY A 175 -15.39 6.82 -24.59
C GLY A 175 -14.71 7.67 -23.51
N GLU A 176 -15.16 7.62 -22.25
CA GLU A 176 -14.52 8.36 -21.17
C GLU A 176 -13.19 7.71 -20.77
N LYS A 177 -12.19 8.55 -20.45
CA LYS A 177 -10.81 8.13 -20.20
C LYS A 177 -10.12 9.03 -19.17
N TYR A 178 -8.89 8.64 -18.82
CA TYR A 178 -7.92 9.49 -18.16
C TYR A 178 -6.57 9.33 -18.87
N SER A 179 -6.07 10.39 -19.50
CA SER A 179 -4.75 10.36 -20.14
C SER A 179 -3.63 10.06 -19.15
N ALA A 180 -2.48 9.65 -19.70
CA ALA A 180 -1.27 9.32 -18.95
C ALA A 180 -0.86 10.44 -17.99
N HIS A 181 -0.63 10.10 -16.73
CA HIS A 181 -0.21 11.03 -15.68
C HIS A 181 0.57 10.31 -14.57
N HIS A 182 1.21 11.10 -13.71
CA HIS A 182 1.71 10.64 -12.42
C HIS A 182 0.76 11.03 -11.30
N ASP A 183 0.66 10.17 -10.28
CA ASP A 183 -0.09 10.49 -9.06
C ASP A 183 0.67 11.43 -8.13
N VAL A 184 1.99 11.50 -8.27
CA VAL A 184 2.85 12.43 -7.55
C VAL A 184 2.91 13.77 -8.26
N GLY A 185 2.89 14.85 -7.49
CA GLY A 185 3.12 16.17 -8.03
C GLY A 185 4.62 16.43 -8.21
N GLU A 186 4.98 17.06 -9.32
CA GLU A 186 6.38 17.35 -9.66
C GLU A 186 7.04 18.24 -8.59
N LYS A 187 8.21 17.83 -8.08
CA LYS A 187 8.93 18.48 -6.96
C LYS A 187 9.10 20.01 -7.12
N ASN A 188 9.24 20.48 -8.36
CA ASN A 188 9.52 21.89 -8.68
C ASN A 188 8.29 22.69 -9.13
N THR A 189 7.08 22.14 -8.98
CA THR A 189 5.83 22.82 -9.33
C THR A 189 5.08 23.27 -8.08
N LYS A 190 4.28 24.34 -8.20
CA LYS A 190 3.39 24.78 -7.11
C LYS A 190 2.39 23.69 -6.73
N SER A 191 1.84 23.00 -7.71
CA SER A 191 0.94 21.86 -7.50
C SER A 191 1.63 20.73 -6.74
N GLY A 192 2.87 20.36 -7.08
CA GLY A 192 3.62 19.35 -6.34
C GLY A 192 3.99 19.75 -4.92
N GLN A 193 4.32 21.03 -4.70
CA GLN A 193 4.54 21.55 -3.35
C GLN A 193 3.25 21.52 -2.52
N GLN A 194 2.11 21.88 -3.11
CA GLN A 194 0.79 21.81 -2.45
C GLN A 194 0.39 20.37 -2.13
N LEU A 195 0.51 19.45 -3.10
CA LEU A 195 0.14 18.04 -2.96
C LEU A 195 0.99 17.30 -1.93
N SER A 196 2.23 17.74 -1.71
CA SER A 196 3.14 17.11 -0.75
C SER A 196 3.30 17.86 0.57
N ALA A 197 2.63 19.02 0.72
CA ALA A 197 2.73 19.86 1.92
C ALA A 197 2.26 19.12 3.18
N ASP A 198 1.14 18.40 3.07
CA ASP A 198 0.65 17.48 4.10
C ASP A 198 0.95 16.03 3.70
N GLY A 199 1.36 15.19 4.64
CA GLY A 199 1.73 13.79 4.37
C GLY A 199 3.02 13.56 3.55
N GLY A 200 3.58 14.55 2.85
CA GLY A 200 4.70 14.33 1.93
C GLY A 200 4.23 13.75 0.58
N GLN A 201 5.15 13.18 -0.21
CA GLN A 201 4.81 12.61 -1.51
C GLN A 201 3.88 11.39 -1.38
N ARG A 202 3.00 11.19 -2.37
CA ARG A 202 2.25 9.95 -2.54
C ARG A 202 3.23 8.84 -2.92
N VAL A 203 3.34 7.82 -2.07
CA VAL A 203 4.29 6.72 -2.25
C VAL A 203 3.65 5.59 -3.04
N ALA A 204 2.38 5.31 -2.77
CA ALA A 204 1.64 4.22 -3.39
C ALA A 204 0.22 4.63 -3.73
N THR A 205 -0.30 3.99 -4.78
CA THR A 205 -1.69 4.09 -5.21
C THR A 205 -2.28 2.69 -5.27
N VAL A 206 -3.49 2.54 -4.72
CA VAL A 206 -4.32 1.35 -4.92
C VAL A 206 -5.56 1.74 -5.72
N LEU A 207 -5.72 1.12 -6.89
CA LEU A 207 -6.94 1.20 -7.70
C LEU A 207 -7.77 -0.05 -7.46
N LEU A 208 -8.89 0.09 -6.77
CA LEU A 208 -9.85 -0.98 -6.53
C LEU A 208 -10.89 -0.97 -7.64
N TYR A 209 -11.18 -2.12 -8.25
CA TYR A 209 -12.18 -2.23 -9.31
C TYR A 209 -13.51 -2.68 -8.72
N LEU A 210 -14.52 -1.82 -8.79
CA LEU A 210 -15.83 -2.04 -8.16
C LEU A 210 -16.82 -2.77 -9.07
N GLN A 211 -16.51 -2.85 -10.36
CA GLN A 211 -17.34 -3.48 -11.38
C GLN A 211 -16.47 -3.96 -12.56
N ASP A 212 -16.86 -5.06 -13.20
CA ASP A 212 -16.27 -5.50 -14.45
C ASP A 212 -16.57 -4.51 -15.58
N THR A 213 -15.55 -4.24 -16.40
CA THR A 213 -15.75 -3.50 -17.65
C THR A 213 -15.86 -4.49 -18.80
N GLU A 214 -16.90 -4.39 -19.63
CA GLU A 214 -17.12 -5.35 -20.72
C GLU A 214 -16.02 -5.28 -21.78
N GLU A 215 -15.61 -4.06 -22.18
CA GLU A 215 -14.52 -3.86 -23.12
C GLU A 215 -13.82 -2.52 -22.89
N GLY A 216 -12.48 -2.50 -22.97
CA GLY A 216 -11.65 -1.34 -22.69
C GLY A 216 -11.57 -1.03 -21.19
N GLY A 217 -11.26 0.22 -20.85
CA GLY A 217 -11.16 0.65 -19.46
C GLY A 217 -9.93 0.15 -18.72
N GLU A 218 -8.92 -0.40 -19.41
CA GLU A 218 -7.70 -0.87 -18.77
C GLU A 218 -6.97 0.24 -18.01
N THR A 219 -6.21 -0.14 -16.98
CA THR A 219 -5.18 0.73 -16.42
C THR A 219 -3.85 0.34 -17.06
N ALA A 220 -3.29 1.23 -17.87
CA ALA A 220 -2.09 0.97 -18.66
C ALA A 220 -0.89 1.78 -18.14
N PHE A 221 0.29 1.19 -18.18
CA PHE A 221 1.58 1.80 -17.85
C PHE A 221 2.46 1.81 -19.12
N PRO A 222 2.40 2.90 -19.92
CA PRO A 222 2.93 2.90 -21.29
C PRO A 222 4.44 2.57 -21.40
N ASP A 223 5.22 2.97 -20.40
CA ASP A 223 6.68 2.87 -20.41
C ASP A 223 7.21 1.71 -19.53
N SER A 224 6.32 0.78 -19.18
CA SER A 224 6.63 -0.35 -18.28
C SER A 224 6.84 -1.66 -19.04
N GLU A 225 7.46 -2.62 -18.35
CA GLU A 225 7.74 -3.95 -18.88
C GLU A 225 7.10 -5.03 -18.00
N TRP A 226 6.54 -6.05 -18.65
CA TRP A 226 6.00 -7.23 -17.98
C TRP A 226 7.11 -8.05 -17.34
N ILE A 227 6.87 -8.56 -16.13
CA ILE A 227 7.78 -9.55 -15.51
C ILE A 227 7.79 -10.84 -16.33
N GLU A 228 6.62 -11.27 -16.82
CA GLU A 228 6.43 -12.46 -17.63
C GLU A 228 5.63 -12.09 -18.90
N PRO A 229 6.30 -11.57 -19.95
CA PRO A 229 5.62 -11.15 -21.18
C PRO A 229 4.92 -12.32 -21.88
N GLU A 230 5.39 -13.55 -21.70
CA GLU A 230 4.79 -14.76 -22.29
C GLU A 230 3.66 -15.37 -21.43
N SER A 231 3.30 -14.74 -20.31
CA SER A 231 2.19 -15.23 -19.48
C SER A 231 0.86 -15.14 -20.22
N GLU A 232 -0.06 -16.07 -19.91
CA GLU A 232 -1.41 -16.10 -20.50
C GLU A 232 -2.12 -14.75 -20.36
N TYR A 233 -1.93 -14.05 -19.24
CA TYR A 233 -2.52 -12.72 -19.02
C TYR A 233 -1.89 -11.64 -19.89
N ALA A 234 -0.55 -11.57 -19.98
CA ALA A 234 0.16 -10.59 -20.80
C ALA A 234 -0.13 -10.76 -22.31
N GLN A 235 -0.43 -11.99 -22.74
CA GLN A 235 -0.78 -12.33 -24.13
C GLN A 235 -2.27 -12.13 -24.47
N GLN A 236 -3.10 -11.70 -23.51
CA GLN A 236 -4.49 -11.41 -23.80
C GLN A 236 -4.63 -10.25 -24.79
N LYS A 237 -5.78 -10.19 -25.47
CA LYS A 237 -6.13 -9.04 -26.31
C LYS A 237 -6.41 -7.82 -25.42
N PHE A 238 -5.55 -6.82 -25.51
CA PHE A 238 -5.72 -5.49 -24.90
C PHE A 238 -6.23 -4.47 -25.93
N SER A 239 -6.83 -3.37 -25.46
CA SER A 239 -7.18 -2.25 -26.32
C SER A 239 -5.93 -1.57 -26.90
N GLU A 240 -6.10 -0.78 -27.97
CA GLU A 240 -5.01 -0.01 -28.59
C GLU A 240 -4.28 0.91 -27.61
N CYS A 241 -4.97 1.38 -26.57
CA CYS A 241 -4.40 2.20 -25.51
C CYS A 241 -3.50 1.39 -24.54
N ALA A 242 -3.80 0.11 -24.34
CA ALA A 242 -3.18 -0.76 -23.36
C ALA A 242 -2.16 -1.75 -23.95
N LYS A 243 -1.90 -1.69 -25.26
CA LYS A 243 -1.02 -2.65 -25.95
C LYS A 243 0.48 -2.43 -25.73
N ASN A 244 0.89 -1.21 -25.39
CA ASN A 244 2.29 -0.84 -25.23
C ASN A 244 2.61 -0.80 -23.72
N GLY A 245 3.11 -1.90 -23.18
CA GLY A 245 3.53 -2.01 -21.77
C GLY A 245 2.59 -2.86 -20.91
N VAL A 246 2.78 -2.79 -19.60
CA VAL A 246 1.95 -3.50 -18.63
C VAL A 246 0.58 -2.84 -18.53
N ALA A 247 -0.47 -3.65 -18.56
CA ALA A 247 -1.83 -3.17 -18.40
C ALA A 247 -2.68 -4.16 -17.60
N PHE A 248 -3.67 -3.64 -16.90
CA PHE A 248 -4.61 -4.45 -16.14
C PHE A 248 -6.05 -4.17 -16.56
N LYS A 249 -6.79 -5.23 -16.89
CA LYS A 249 -8.22 -5.17 -17.21
C LYS A 249 -9.05 -5.07 -15.91
N PRO A 250 -10.01 -4.15 -15.83
CA PRO A 250 -10.87 -4.03 -14.65
C PRO A 250 -11.63 -5.33 -14.39
N LYS A 251 -11.44 -5.88 -13.20
CA LYS A 251 -12.16 -7.05 -12.70
C LYS A 251 -12.70 -6.76 -11.32
N ARG A 252 -14.01 -6.86 -11.14
CA ARG A 252 -14.68 -6.60 -9.87
C ARG A 252 -14.02 -7.40 -8.75
N GLY A 253 -13.78 -6.74 -7.63
CA GLY A 253 -13.17 -7.36 -6.45
C GLY A 253 -11.64 -7.29 -6.43
N ASP A 254 -10.99 -7.13 -7.59
CA ASP A 254 -9.54 -7.02 -7.67
C ASP A 254 -9.07 -5.58 -7.40
N GLY A 255 -7.81 -5.45 -7.01
CA GLY A 255 -7.11 -4.19 -6.85
C GLY A 255 -5.80 -4.18 -7.63
N LEU A 256 -5.33 -2.99 -8.00
CA LEU A 256 -4.01 -2.77 -8.59
C LEU A 256 -3.24 -1.81 -7.69
N LEU A 257 -2.21 -2.33 -7.04
CA LEU A 257 -1.25 -1.58 -6.22
C LEU A 257 -0.03 -1.24 -7.06
N PHE A 258 0.33 0.03 -7.15
CA PHE A 258 1.60 0.45 -7.73
C PHE A 258 2.27 1.56 -6.92
N PHE A 259 3.59 1.66 -7.04
CA PHE A 259 4.38 2.66 -6.32
C PHE A 259 4.81 3.79 -7.25
N SER A 260 4.55 5.03 -6.84
CA SER A 260 4.98 6.23 -7.56
C SER A 260 6.42 6.65 -7.25
N ILE A 261 6.98 6.10 -6.16
CA ILE A 261 8.31 6.42 -5.65
C ILE A 261 9.17 5.15 -5.59
N THR A 262 10.43 5.27 -6.02
CA THR A 262 11.42 4.19 -5.91
C THR A 262 11.85 3.98 -4.45
N PRO A 263 12.43 2.82 -4.07
CA PRO A 263 12.96 2.63 -2.73
C PRO A 263 14.00 3.68 -2.30
N GLU A 264 14.67 4.33 -3.26
CA GLU A 264 15.63 5.42 -3.05
C GLU A 264 14.96 6.77 -2.78
N GLY A 265 13.64 6.91 -2.97
CA GLY A 265 12.88 8.13 -2.72
C GLY A 265 12.68 9.04 -3.94
N ASP A 266 13.01 8.56 -5.14
CA ASP A 266 12.82 9.30 -6.39
C ASP A 266 11.49 8.99 -7.06
N ILE A 267 10.99 9.93 -7.87
CA ILE A 267 9.77 9.70 -8.67
C ILE A 267 10.08 8.65 -9.72
N ASP A 268 9.36 7.53 -9.67
CA ASP A 268 9.47 6.47 -10.66
C ASP A 268 8.80 6.92 -11.96
N GLN A 269 9.60 7.28 -12.96
CA GLN A 269 9.08 7.76 -14.25
C GLN A 269 8.24 6.69 -14.97
N LYS A 270 8.49 5.40 -14.72
CA LYS A 270 7.68 4.32 -15.29
C LYS A 270 6.33 4.15 -14.58
N SER A 271 6.10 4.84 -13.45
CA SER A 271 4.78 4.88 -12.78
C SER A 271 3.73 5.74 -13.50
N MET A 272 4.10 6.37 -14.62
CA MET A 272 3.13 7.05 -15.47
C MET A 272 2.08 6.04 -15.94
N HIS A 273 0.81 6.37 -15.72
CA HIS A 273 -0.29 5.45 -16.00
C HIS A 273 -1.50 6.18 -16.56
N ALA A 274 -2.33 5.44 -17.31
CA ALA A 274 -3.52 5.94 -17.96
C ALA A 274 -4.72 5.05 -17.68
N GLY A 275 -5.90 5.66 -17.59
CA GLY A 275 -7.16 4.95 -17.69
C GLY A 275 -7.61 4.92 -19.15
N CYS A 276 -7.50 3.77 -19.80
CA CYS A 276 -7.88 3.62 -21.20
C CYS A 276 -9.38 3.86 -21.42
N PRO A 277 -9.78 4.30 -22.62
CA PRO A 277 -11.19 4.54 -22.93
C PRO A 277 -12.04 3.29 -22.69
N VAL A 278 -13.22 3.46 -22.10
CA VAL A 278 -14.21 2.38 -22.06
C VAL A 278 -14.80 2.22 -23.45
N VAL A 279 -14.74 1.01 -24.00
CA VAL A 279 -15.32 0.69 -25.31
C VAL A 279 -16.76 0.19 -25.14
N LYS A 280 -17.00 -0.64 -24.12
CA LYS A 280 -18.32 -1.19 -23.80
C LYS A 280 -18.53 -1.30 -22.29
N GLY A 281 -19.75 -1.00 -21.83
CA GLY A 281 -20.13 -1.05 -20.42
C GLY A 281 -19.78 0.23 -19.66
N THR A 282 -19.38 0.09 -18.39
CA THR A 282 -19.00 1.21 -17.52
C THR A 282 -17.91 0.74 -16.57
N LYS A 283 -16.87 1.55 -16.39
CA LYS A 283 -15.80 1.28 -15.43
C LYS A 283 -16.07 2.03 -14.13
N TRP A 284 -16.04 1.31 -13.00
CA TRP A 284 -16.07 1.90 -11.67
C TRP A 284 -14.82 1.54 -10.87
N THR A 285 -14.17 2.55 -10.30
CA THR A 285 -12.97 2.36 -9.48
C THR A 285 -13.04 3.16 -8.18
N ALA A 286 -12.41 2.64 -7.13
CA ALA A 286 -12.07 3.38 -5.93
C ALA A 286 -10.55 3.53 -5.83
N THR A 287 -10.06 4.75 -5.89
CA THR A 287 -8.65 5.09 -5.79
C THR A 287 -8.31 5.45 -4.35
N LYS A 288 -7.22 4.87 -3.85
CA LYS A 288 -6.62 5.21 -2.56
C LYS A 288 -5.18 5.64 -2.76
N TRP A 289 -4.92 6.93 -2.61
CA TRP A 289 -3.57 7.48 -2.57
C TRP A 289 -3.03 7.43 -1.14
N ILE A 290 -1.76 7.05 -1.00
CA ILE A 290 -1.12 6.85 0.30
C ILE A 290 0.19 7.63 0.36
N HIS A 291 0.30 8.52 1.34
CA HIS A 291 1.46 9.39 1.53
C HIS A 291 2.58 8.72 2.35
N ALA A 292 3.78 9.32 2.30
CA ALA A 292 4.92 8.89 3.10
C ALA A 292 4.73 9.08 4.62
N ARG A 293 3.91 10.06 5.03
CA ARG A 293 3.64 10.45 6.43
C ARG A 293 2.13 10.55 6.66
N PRO A 294 1.66 10.69 7.92
CA PRO A 294 0.25 10.92 8.21
C PRO A 294 -0.31 12.09 7.38
N PHE A 295 -1.46 11.89 6.76
CA PHE A 295 -2.11 12.87 5.89
C PHE A 295 -3.42 13.35 6.52
N HIS A 296 -3.53 14.64 6.84
CA HIS A 296 -4.65 15.19 7.60
C HIS A 296 -4.98 14.36 8.87
N TYR A 297 -3.94 13.81 9.51
CA TYR A 297 -4.08 12.97 10.69
C TYR A 297 -3.00 13.30 11.71
N LYS A 298 -3.41 13.61 12.94
CA LYS A 298 -2.50 13.82 14.05
C LYS A 298 -2.39 12.52 14.83
N LEU A 299 -1.20 11.93 14.87
CA LEU A 299 -0.95 10.79 15.74
C LEU A 299 -1.24 11.20 17.19
N PRO A 300 -1.90 10.33 17.98
CA PRO A 300 -2.08 10.60 19.39
C PRO A 300 -0.69 10.75 20.03
N ASN A 301 -0.53 11.76 20.89
CA ASN A 301 0.69 11.88 21.66
C ASN A 301 0.89 10.60 22.48
N PRO A 302 2.10 10.01 22.47
CA PRO A 302 2.35 8.88 23.34
C PRO A 302 2.05 9.29 24.78
N LYS A 303 1.34 8.44 25.53
CA LYS A 303 1.14 8.68 26.97
C LYS A 303 2.52 8.91 27.59
N PRO A 304 2.69 9.97 28.40
CA PRO A 304 3.96 10.20 29.06
C PRO A 304 4.30 8.96 29.92
N PRO A 305 5.59 8.63 30.08
CA PRO A 305 6.00 7.60 31.02
C PRO A 305 5.43 7.91 32.41
N LYS A 306 5.20 6.85 33.19
CA LYS A 306 4.85 7.00 34.62
C LYS A 306 5.92 7.85 35.31
N GLU A 307 5.50 8.66 36.28
CA GLU A 307 6.42 9.48 37.06
C GLU A 307 7.58 8.65 37.62
N GLY A 308 8.81 9.12 37.40
CA GLY A 308 10.05 8.45 37.81
C GLY A 308 10.55 7.38 36.84
N CYS A 309 9.86 7.17 35.71
CA CYS A 309 10.25 6.29 34.63
C CYS A 309 10.83 7.03 33.41
N GLU A 310 10.99 8.34 33.45
CA GLU A 310 11.40 9.14 32.30
C GLU A 310 12.76 8.72 31.72
N ASN A 311 12.95 8.95 30.43
CA ASN A 311 14.28 8.99 29.86
C ASN A 311 14.89 10.36 30.16
N THR A 312 16.08 10.39 30.75
CA THR A 312 16.82 11.62 31.05
C THR A 312 17.68 12.08 29.88
N ASP A 313 17.81 11.26 28.82
CA ASP A 313 18.54 11.56 27.59
C ASP A 313 17.69 11.20 26.36
N GLU A 314 17.71 12.04 25.33
CA GLU A 314 16.99 11.81 24.07
C GLU A 314 17.47 10.55 23.34
N ARG A 315 18.72 10.15 23.55
CA ARG A 315 19.36 8.98 22.93
C ARG A 315 19.00 7.67 23.62
N CYS A 316 18.31 7.70 24.76
CA CYS A 316 17.92 6.50 25.49
C CYS A 316 17.22 5.45 24.62
N LYS A 317 16.36 5.88 23.69
CA LYS A 317 15.71 4.98 22.73
C LYS A 317 16.73 4.29 21.80
N GLY A 318 17.69 5.05 21.27
CA GLY A 318 18.72 4.53 20.39
C GLY A 318 19.64 3.54 21.10
N TRP A 319 20.07 3.86 22.33
CA TRP A 319 20.88 2.97 23.16
C TRP A 319 20.14 1.69 23.54
N ALA A 320 18.86 1.80 23.93
CA ALA A 320 18.04 0.63 24.22
C ALA A 320 17.93 -0.30 22.99
N ASN A 321 17.67 0.27 21.81
CA ASN A 321 17.62 -0.48 20.54
C ASN A 321 18.98 -1.09 20.15
N ALA A 322 20.10 -0.51 20.60
CA ALA A 322 21.43 -1.06 20.40
C ALA A 322 21.81 -2.17 21.41
N GLY A 323 20.91 -2.51 22.34
CA GLY A 323 21.11 -3.55 23.36
C GLY A 323 21.80 -3.06 24.64
N GLU A 324 21.91 -1.74 24.85
CA GLU A 324 22.61 -1.19 26.02
C GLU A 324 21.90 -1.50 27.34
N CYS A 325 20.60 -1.81 27.31
CA CYS A 325 19.86 -2.20 28.52
C CYS A 325 20.46 -3.46 29.18
N GLU A 326 21.02 -4.37 28.36
CA GLU A 326 21.67 -5.60 28.83
C GLU A 326 23.17 -5.42 29.02
N ARG A 327 23.83 -4.68 28.12
CA ARG A 327 25.30 -4.48 28.15
C ARG A 327 25.75 -3.45 29.20
N ASN A 328 24.91 -2.47 29.49
CA ASN A 328 25.18 -1.38 30.42
C ASN A 328 23.97 -1.11 31.33
N PRO A 329 23.51 -2.12 32.10
CA PRO A 329 22.28 -2.01 32.89
C PRO A 329 22.40 -0.94 33.98
N GLY A 330 23.59 -0.72 34.54
CA GLY A 330 23.82 0.25 35.61
C GLY A 330 23.52 1.69 35.20
N PHE A 331 23.91 2.09 33.99
CA PHE A 331 23.56 3.40 33.44
C PHE A 331 22.12 3.42 32.93
N MET A 332 21.73 2.39 32.19
CA MET A 332 20.48 2.38 31.44
C MET A 332 19.24 2.27 32.34
N THR A 333 19.28 1.46 33.41
CA THR A 333 18.16 1.35 34.36
C THR A 333 17.96 2.59 35.24
N LYS A 334 18.95 3.49 35.28
CA LYS A 334 18.84 4.76 36.03
C LYS A 334 18.36 5.91 35.14
N ASN A 335 18.91 6.01 33.93
CA ASN A 335 18.74 7.16 33.04
C ASN A 335 17.74 6.91 31.91
N CYS A 336 17.48 5.65 31.56
CA CYS A 336 16.70 5.26 30.39
C CYS A 336 15.61 4.25 30.76
N LYS A 337 14.96 4.48 31.91
CA LYS A 337 14.00 3.55 32.52
C LYS A 337 12.85 3.18 31.58
N TRP A 338 12.27 4.18 30.90
CA TRP A 338 11.21 3.97 29.94
C TRP A 338 11.71 3.22 28.70
N ALA A 339 12.85 3.63 28.12
CA ALA A 339 13.41 2.96 26.95
C ALA A 339 13.78 1.49 27.21
N CYS A 340 14.31 1.18 28.40
CA CYS A 340 14.66 -0.18 28.79
C CYS A 340 13.50 -0.99 29.40
N ARG A 341 12.29 -0.43 29.44
CA ARG A 341 11.10 -1.10 30.00
C ARG A 341 11.38 -1.70 31.37
N VAL A 342 12.06 -0.94 32.25
CA VAL A 342 12.33 -1.37 33.62
C VAL A 342 11.00 -1.79 34.28
N PRO A 343 10.95 -2.87 35.09
CA PRO A 343 9.70 -3.32 35.69
C PRO A 343 8.92 -2.18 36.36
N GLY A 344 7.65 -2.02 35.99
CA GLY A 344 6.79 -0.91 36.44
C GLY A 344 6.88 0.39 35.62
N CYS A 345 7.80 0.46 34.66
CA CYS A 345 7.97 1.53 33.67
C CYS A 345 7.57 1.11 32.24
N GLU A 346 6.87 -0.02 32.12
CA GLU A 346 6.45 -0.62 30.85
C GLU A 346 5.43 0.25 30.10
N HIS A 347 5.45 0.12 28.77
CA HIS A 347 4.37 0.62 27.93
C HIS A 347 3.11 -0.20 28.20
N LYS A 348 2.17 0.33 28.98
CA LYS A 348 0.79 -0.15 28.92
C LYS A 348 0.24 0.24 27.54
N GLY A 349 0.35 -0.68 26.58
CA GLY A 349 -0.33 -0.57 25.29
C GLY A 349 -1.83 -0.50 25.52
N ASN A 350 -2.52 0.34 24.75
CA ASN A 350 -3.97 0.26 24.63
C ASN A 350 -4.33 -0.90 23.71
#